data_AF-A0A258C142-F1
#
_entry.id   AF-A0A258C142-F1
#
_cell.length_a   1.000
_cell.length_b   1.000
_cell.length_c   1.000
_cell.angle_alpha   90.00
_cell.angle_beta   90.00
_cell.angle_gamma   90.00
#
_symmetry.space_group_name_H-M   'P 1'
#
loop_
_entity.id
_entity.type
_entity.pdbx_description
1 polymer ?
#
loop_
_entity_poly.entity_id
_entity_poly.type
_entity_poly.pdbx_seq_one_letter_code
_entity_poly.pdbx_strand_id
1 'polypeptide(L)'
;MVLALTWQKLVTALVSVILLIIAGFAVYDGALSAEAIWARRNLIGTILLVTLGLLNIPIVFAVVHSIFLARYWMFPRLDGKWKAQLCSNWPRIERTFNAARNGGPTFNSITGELTREEEDRRYVEADVTITSSLFLIVMTLRPVGSQRASRTRFVRPLWHSPDRPELSYVYEQEDQLPVSLTDAPEHFGAGIIRYDAETEELFGKYWNDRRADAGLNTAGTIRLTRVMPRCRWWQVWRKSPKESSEGVGADPRQE
;
A
#
# COMPACT_ATOMS: atom_id res chain seq x y z
N MET A 1 -6.84 -0.74 -11.04
CA MET A 1 -6.95 -2.21 -11.13
C MET A 1 -6.98 -2.72 -12.57
N VAL A 2 -7.75 -2.09 -13.47
CA VAL A 2 -7.82 -2.41 -14.91
C VAL A 2 -6.44 -2.52 -15.57
N LEU A 3 -5.49 -1.67 -15.18
CA LEU A 3 -4.13 -1.67 -15.71
C LEU A 3 -3.32 -2.95 -15.40
N ALA A 4 -3.75 -3.75 -14.41
CA ALA A 4 -3.14 -5.05 -14.13
C ALA A 4 -3.69 -6.16 -15.02
N LEU A 5 -4.81 -5.94 -15.70
CA LEU A 5 -5.42 -6.93 -16.57
C LEU A 5 -4.80 -6.85 -17.97
N THR A 6 -4.53 -8.01 -18.55
CA THR A 6 -4.19 -8.12 -19.97
C THR A 6 -5.36 -7.63 -20.83
N TRP A 7 -5.06 -7.09 -22.01
CA TRP A 7 -6.08 -6.66 -22.99
C TRP A 7 -7.15 -7.72 -23.26
N GLN A 8 -6.75 -8.99 -23.41
CA GLN A 8 -7.69 -10.11 -23.59
C GLN A 8 -8.70 -10.20 -22.44
N LYS A 9 -8.24 -10.23 -21.19
CA LYS A 9 -9.12 -10.24 -20.00
C LYS A 9 -10.05 -9.02 -19.94
N LEU A 10 -9.58 -7.85 -20.35
CA LEU A 10 -10.41 -6.63 -20.40
C LEU A 10 -11.52 -6.75 -21.45
N VAL A 11 -11.18 -7.18 -22.67
CA VAL A 11 -12.15 -7.41 -23.74
C VAL A 11 -13.15 -8.48 -23.33
N THR A 12 -12.70 -9.60 -22.77
CA THR A 12 -13.59 -10.66 -22.28
C THR A 12 -14.53 -10.14 -21.20
N ALA A 13 -14.04 -9.39 -20.20
CA ALA A 13 -14.88 -8.82 -19.15
C ALA A 13 -15.92 -7.85 -19.72
N LEU A 14 -15.51 -6.96 -20.63
CA LEU A 14 -16.39 -5.99 -21.27
C LEU A 14 -17.49 -6.68 -22.09
N VAL A 15 -17.11 -7.64 -22.94
CA VAL A 15 -18.06 -8.42 -23.76
C VAL A 15 -19.04 -9.17 -22.86
N SER A 16 -18.56 -9.83 -21.79
CA SER A 16 -19.44 -10.52 -20.84
C SER A 16 -20.45 -9.59 -20.18
N VAL A 17 -20.05 -8.38 -19.77
CA VAL A 17 -20.97 -7.38 -19.20
C VAL A 17 -22.03 -6.96 -20.23
N ILE A 18 -21.63 -6.70 -21.47
CA ILE A 18 -22.58 -6.33 -22.54
C ILE A 18 -23.57 -7.48 -22.81
N LEU A 19 -23.09 -8.72 -22.89
CA LEU A 19 -23.93 -9.90 -23.10
C LEU A 19 -24.90 -10.12 -21.94
N LEU A 20 -24.48 -9.89 -20.69
CA LEU A 20 -25.36 -9.96 -19.52
C LEU A 20 -26.46 -8.90 -19.56
N ILE A 21 -26.14 -7.67 -19.98
CA ILE A 21 -27.15 -6.61 -20.14
C ILE A 21 -28.17 -7.01 -21.22
N ILE A 22 -27.71 -7.50 -22.37
CA ILE A 22 -28.57 -7.96 -23.47
C ILE A 22 -29.45 -9.14 -23.01
N ALA A 23 -28.88 -10.13 -22.33
CA ALA A 23 -29.61 -11.27 -21.79
C ALA A 23 -30.68 -10.81 -20.78
N GLY A 24 -30.36 -9.84 -19.92
CA GLY A 24 -31.33 -9.24 -19.00
C GLY A 24 -32.54 -8.63 -19.72
N PHE A 25 -32.31 -7.91 -20.82
CA PHE A 25 -33.40 -7.38 -21.65
C PHE A 25 -34.20 -8.48 -22.36
N ALA A 26 -33.53 -9.52 -22.86
CA ALA A 26 -34.21 -10.64 -23.51
C ALA A 26 -35.14 -11.37 -22.52
N VAL A 27 -34.73 -11.52 -21.26
CA VAL A 27 -35.54 -12.13 -20.20
C VAL A 27 -36.69 -11.21 -19.77
N TYR A 28 -36.46 -9.91 -19.63
CA TYR A 28 -37.46 -8.97 -19.12
C TYR A 28 -38.55 -8.63 -20.14
N ASP A 29 -38.16 -8.34 -21.39
CA ASP A 29 -39.08 -7.85 -22.42
C ASP A 29 -39.40 -8.89 -23.51
N GLY A 30 -38.80 -10.08 -23.46
CA GLY A 30 -38.95 -11.11 -24.51
C GLY A 30 -38.35 -10.70 -25.87
N ALA A 31 -37.65 -9.56 -25.93
CA ALA A 31 -37.11 -9.00 -27.16
C ALA A 31 -35.84 -9.74 -27.60
N LEU A 32 -36.00 -10.76 -28.45
CA LEU A 32 -34.90 -11.53 -29.04
C LEU A 32 -34.45 -11.03 -30.42
N SER A 33 -35.20 -10.12 -31.06
CA SER A 33 -34.83 -9.62 -32.39
C SER A 33 -33.65 -8.66 -32.32
N ALA A 34 -32.73 -8.78 -33.28
CA ALA A 34 -31.57 -7.89 -33.40
C ALA A 34 -31.97 -6.39 -33.50
N GLU A 35 -33.09 -6.09 -34.17
CA GLU A 35 -33.61 -4.73 -34.31
C GLU A 35 -34.00 -4.11 -32.97
N ALA A 36 -34.68 -4.86 -32.11
CA ALA A 36 -35.06 -4.40 -30.76
C ALA A 36 -33.84 -4.13 -29.87
N ILE A 37 -32.79 -4.97 -29.97
CA ILE A 37 -31.53 -4.75 -29.25
C ILE A 37 -30.86 -3.48 -29.78
N TRP A 38 -30.80 -3.30 -31.10
CA TRP A 38 -30.17 -2.15 -31.73
C TRP A 38 -30.88 -0.83 -31.42
N ALA A 39 -32.21 -0.86 -31.29
CA ALA A 39 -33.01 0.28 -30.85
C ALA A 39 -32.63 0.75 -29.43
N ARG A 40 -32.11 -0.16 -28.59
CA ARG A 40 -31.72 0.11 -27.18
C ARG A 40 -30.25 0.39 -26.97
N ARG A 41 -29.44 0.48 -28.04
CA ARG A 41 -27.98 0.70 -27.95
C ARG A 41 -27.57 1.85 -27.03
N ASN A 42 -28.33 2.95 -27.04
CA ASN A 42 -28.05 4.11 -26.18
C ASN A 42 -28.28 3.79 -24.70
N LEU A 43 -29.35 3.05 -24.38
CA LEU A 43 -29.63 2.61 -23.02
C LEU A 43 -28.57 1.63 -22.52
N ILE A 44 -28.17 0.65 -23.35
CA ILE A 44 -27.07 -0.28 -23.06
C ILE A 44 -25.77 0.49 -22.79
N GLY A 45 -25.45 1.46 -23.65
CA GLY A 45 -24.29 2.35 -23.48
C GLY A 45 -24.35 3.13 -22.17
N THR A 46 -25.51 3.69 -21.82
CA THR A 46 -25.71 4.41 -20.55
C THR A 46 -25.54 3.48 -19.35
N ILE A 47 -26.13 2.28 -19.36
CA ILE A 47 -25.97 1.29 -18.29
C ILE A 47 -24.49 0.94 -18.12
N LEU A 48 -23.77 0.73 -19.22
CA LEU A 48 -22.34 0.42 -19.18
C LEU A 48 -21.53 1.59 -18.57
N LEU A 49 -21.78 2.82 -19.00
CA LEU A 49 -21.09 4.00 -18.48
C LEU A 49 -21.39 4.23 -17.00
N VAL A 50 -22.65 4.11 -16.58
CA VAL A 50 -23.05 4.20 -15.17
C VAL A 50 -22.37 3.09 -14.36
N THR A 51 -22.35 1.86 -14.87
CA THR A 51 -21.65 0.73 -14.22
C THR A 51 -20.16 1.03 -14.03
N LEU A 52 -19.47 1.51 -15.08
CA LEU A 52 -18.06 1.88 -15.01
C LEU A 52 -17.82 3.05 -14.03
N GLY A 53 -18.72 4.03 -13.99
CA GLY A 53 -18.68 5.14 -13.03
C GLY A 53 -18.84 4.66 -11.59
N LEU A 54 -19.80 3.76 -11.34
CA LEU A 54 -20.02 3.14 -10.02
C LEU A 54 -18.81 2.31 -9.57
N LEU A 55 -18.18 1.55 -10.48
CA LEU A 55 -16.96 0.80 -10.17
C LEU A 55 -15.74 1.70 -9.89
N ASN A 56 -15.81 3.00 -10.19
CA ASN A 56 -14.79 3.95 -9.76
C ASN A 56 -14.96 4.39 -8.29
N ILE A 57 -16.11 4.09 -7.67
CA ILE A 57 -16.34 4.32 -6.23
C ILE A 57 -15.67 3.17 -5.43
N PRO A 58 -14.72 3.45 -4.52
CA PRO A 58 -13.94 2.41 -3.84
C PRO A 58 -14.79 1.37 -3.09
N ILE A 59 -15.86 1.79 -2.42
CA ILE A 59 -16.75 0.88 -1.67
C ILE A 59 -17.50 -0.06 -2.61
N VAL A 60 -18.06 0.47 -3.70
CA VAL A 60 -18.77 -0.34 -4.70
C VAL A 60 -17.80 -1.33 -5.34
N PHE A 61 -16.62 -0.86 -5.73
CA PHE A 61 -15.57 -1.70 -6.29
C PHE A 61 -15.17 -2.82 -5.32
N ALA A 62 -14.99 -2.51 -4.04
CA ALA A 62 -14.64 -3.49 -3.03
C ALA A 62 -15.71 -4.59 -2.87
N VAL A 63 -16.99 -4.23 -2.91
CA VAL A 63 -18.11 -5.19 -2.84
C VAL A 63 -18.14 -6.08 -4.09
N VAL A 64 -18.05 -5.49 -5.29
CA VAL A 64 -18.03 -6.23 -6.54
C VAL A 64 -16.83 -7.17 -6.61
N HIS A 65 -15.64 -6.70 -6.23
CA HIS A 65 -14.41 -7.51 -6.17
C HIS A 65 -14.59 -8.74 -5.28
N SER A 66 -15.22 -8.57 -4.11
CA SER A 66 -15.54 -9.68 -3.20
C SER A 66 -16.56 -10.65 -3.80
N ILE A 67 -17.69 -10.17 -4.34
CA ILE A 67 -18.79 -11.01 -4.86
C ILE A 67 -18.32 -11.87 -6.02
N PHE A 68 -17.55 -11.31 -6.94
CA PHE A 68 -17.03 -12.02 -8.12
C PHE A 68 -15.74 -12.80 -7.85
N LEU A 69 -15.35 -12.93 -6.58
CA LEU A 69 -14.12 -13.61 -6.15
C LEU A 69 -12.90 -13.14 -6.95
N ALA A 70 -12.84 -11.85 -7.26
CA ALA A 70 -11.91 -11.30 -8.23
C ALA A 70 -10.46 -11.43 -7.77
N ARG A 71 -10.21 -11.66 -6.47
CA ARG A 71 -8.88 -11.97 -5.91
C ARG A 71 -8.15 -13.14 -6.58
N TYR A 72 -8.87 -14.05 -7.25
CA TYR A 72 -8.25 -15.23 -7.88
C TYR A 72 -7.86 -15.00 -9.35
N TRP A 73 -8.43 -13.99 -10.02
CA TRP A 73 -8.24 -13.78 -11.46
C TRP A 73 -7.90 -12.33 -11.85
N MET A 74 -8.09 -11.39 -10.92
CA MET A 74 -7.66 -9.99 -10.94
C MET A 74 -6.81 -9.64 -9.71
N PHE A 75 -5.99 -8.59 -9.84
CA PHE A 75 -5.06 -8.11 -8.82
C PHE A 75 -5.73 -8.04 -7.42
N PRO A 76 -5.07 -8.53 -6.35
CA PRO A 76 -5.66 -8.62 -5.03
C PRO A 76 -6.00 -7.24 -4.45
N ARG A 77 -7.04 -7.20 -3.62
CA ARG A 77 -7.46 -5.95 -2.99
C ARG A 77 -6.49 -5.58 -1.86
N LEU A 78 -5.75 -4.50 -2.05
CA LEU A 78 -4.78 -3.99 -1.06
C LEU A 78 -5.36 -2.91 -0.13
N ASP A 79 -6.63 -2.55 -0.28
CA ASP A 79 -7.30 -1.51 0.51
C ASP A 79 -7.14 -1.69 2.02
N GLY A 80 -6.88 -0.59 2.72
CA GLY A 80 -6.86 -0.54 4.18
C GLY A 80 -5.65 0.19 4.75
N LYS A 81 -5.48 0.03 6.06
CA LYS A 81 -4.35 0.57 6.82
C LYS A 81 -3.25 -0.49 6.93
N TRP A 82 -2.02 -0.03 6.83
CA TRP A 82 -0.80 -0.82 6.84
C TRP A 82 0.22 -0.15 7.75
N LYS A 83 1.01 -0.95 8.47
CA LYS A 83 2.23 -0.48 9.12
C LYS A 83 3.37 -0.70 8.15
N ALA A 84 4.17 0.34 7.94
CA ALA A 84 5.36 0.27 7.11
C ALA A 84 6.61 0.37 7.98
N GLN A 85 7.59 -0.46 7.64
CA GLN A 85 8.96 -0.36 8.13
C GLN A 85 9.84 -0.07 6.92
N LEU A 86 10.47 1.11 6.92
CA LEU A 86 11.43 1.53 5.91
C LEU A 86 12.83 1.28 6.44
N CYS A 87 13.68 0.61 5.66
CA CYS A 87 15.10 0.47 5.93
C CYS A 87 15.87 1.31 4.91
N SER A 88 16.56 2.34 5.37
CA SER A 88 17.20 3.37 4.56
C SER A 88 18.72 3.25 4.59
N ASN A 89 19.38 3.61 3.47
CA ASN A 89 20.83 3.78 3.43
C ASN A 89 21.32 5.11 4.05
N TRP A 90 20.40 5.95 4.57
CA TRP A 90 20.70 7.29 5.08
C TRP A 90 21.87 7.36 6.07
N PRO A 91 21.99 6.51 7.11
CA PRO A 91 23.11 6.59 8.05
C PRO A 91 24.49 6.45 7.40
N ARG A 92 24.58 5.69 6.30
CA ARG A 92 25.81 5.53 5.52
C ARG A 92 26.11 6.78 4.67
N ILE A 93 25.08 7.38 4.09
CA ILE A 93 25.17 8.67 3.38
C ILE A 93 25.62 9.77 4.35
N GLU A 94 24.97 9.86 5.50
CA GLU A 94 25.28 10.85 6.55
C GLU A 94 26.73 10.70 7.03
N ARG A 95 27.21 9.47 7.26
CA ARG A 95 28.60 9.24 7.66
C ARG A 95 29.60 9.60 6.56
N THR A 96 29.26 9.35 5.30
CA THR A 96 30.07 9.75 4.14
C THR A 96 30.14 11.28 4.01
N PHE A 97 28.99 11.95 4.18
CA PHE A 97 28.90 13.40 4.19
C PHE A 97 29.72 14.03 5.33
N ASN A 98 29.61 13.46 6.54
CA ASN A 98 30.38 13.92 7.69
C ASN A 98 31.89 13.69 7.52
N ALA A 99 32.30 12.58 6.90
CA ALA A 99 33.70 12.30 6.59
C ALA A 99 34.29 13.27 5.55
N ALA A 100 33.47 13.76 4.63
CA ALA A 100 33.87 14.76 3.64
C ALA A 100 33.95 16.18 4.21
N ARG A 101 33.35 16.43 5.38
CA ARG A 101 33.43 17.74 6.06
C ARG A 101 34.85 17.95 6.62
N ASN A 102 35.36 19.18 6.55
CA ASN A 102 36.67 19.52 7.10
C ASN A 102 36.82 19.04 8.55
N GLY A 103 37.77 18.13 8.80
CA GLY A 103 38.03 17.54 10.12
C GLY A 103 37.14 16.35 10.52
N GLY A 104 36.32 15.82 9.59
CA GLY A 104 35.51 14.63 9.83
C GLY A 104 36.34 13.33 9.91
N PRO A 105 35.85 12.32 10.65
CA PRO A 105 36.51 11.02 10.68
C PRO A 105 36.44 10.34 9.30
N THR A 106 37.56 9.78 8.83
CA THR A 106 37.61 9.07 7.56
C THR A 106 36.61 7.92 7.53
N PHE A 107 35.85 7.79 6.44
CA PHE A 107 34.88 6.71 6.27
C PHE A 107 34.89 6.19 4.83
N ASN A 108 35.02 4.88 4.67
CA ASN A 108 34.83 4.22 3.38
C ASN A 108 33.39 3.72 3.30
N SER A 109 32.60 4.23 2.36
CA SER A 109 31.19 3.88 2.23
C SER A 109 30.94 2.45 1.75
N ILE A 110 31.94 1.78 1.18
CA ILE A 110 31.82 0.39 0.70
C ILE A 110 32.16 -0.59 1.82
N THR A 111 33.29 -0.38 2.51
CA THR A 111 33.82 -1.34 3.49
C THR A 111 33.61 -0.93 4.96
N GLY A 112 33.30 0.34 5.21
CA GLY A 112 33.13 0.86 6.56
C GLY A 112 31.89 0.30 7.24
N GLU A 113 32.06 -0.13 8.49
CA GLU A 113 30.97 -0.58 9.34
C GLU A 113 30.31 0.60 10.04
N LEU A 114 28.99 0.55 10.15
CA LEU A 114 28.24 1.49 10.98
C LEU A 114 28.23 1.02 12.44
N THR A 115 28.16 1.97 13.37
CA THR A 115 27.91 1.63 14.78
C THR A 115 26.51 1.03 14.93
N ARG A 116 26.24 0.35 16.05
CA ARG A 116 24.89 -0.20 16.31
C ARG A 116 23.81 0.89 16.30
N GLU A 117 24.11 2.04 16.91
CA GLU A 117 23.20 3.19 16.91
C GLU A 117 22.92 3.73 15.50
N GLU A 118 23.93 3.73 14.63
CA GLU A 118 23.76 4.13 13.22
C GLU A 118 22.97 3.11 12.40
N GLU A 119 23.15 1.81 12.68
CA GLU A 119 22.36 0.74 12.08
C GLU A 119 20.89 0.84 12.48
N ASP A 120 20.59 1.13 13.75
CA ASP A 120 19.22 1.26 14.24
C ASP A 120 18.49 2.44 13.57
N ARG A 121 19.21 3.54 13.30
CA ARG A 121 18.67 4.71 12.56
C ARG A 121 18.33 4.42 11.10
N ARG A 122 18.67 3.25 10.56
CA ARG A 122 18.21 2.84 9.22
C ARG A 122 16.71 2.60 9.19
N TYR A 123 16.11 2.24 10.32
CA TYR A 123 14.71 1.87 10.40
C TYR A 123 13.83 3.07 10.73
N VAL A 124 12.81 3.29 9.91
CA VAL A 124 11.77 4.29 10.13
C VAL A 124 10.42 3.62 10.03
N GLU A 125 9.57 3.83 11.03
CA GLU A 125 8.19 3.36 11.00
C GLU A 125 7.28 4.40 10.35
N ALA A 126 6.28 3.93 9.61
CA ALA A 126 5.26 4.77 9.00
C ALA A 126 3.89 4.09 8.97
N ASP A 127 2.84 4.90 8.91
CA ASP A 127 1.49 4.46 8.61
C ASP A 127 1.22 4.62 7.11
N VAL A 128 0.74 3.57 6.46
CA VAL A 128 0.35 3.59 5.05
C VAL A 128 -1.15 3.32 4.94
N THR A 129 -1.84 4.13 4.16
CA THR A 129 -3.23 3.87 3.75
C THR A 129 -3.26 3.66 2.25
N ILE A 130 -3.80 2.51 1.84
CA ILE A 130 -4.00 2.16 0.43
C ILE A 130 -5.49 2.22 0.14
N THR A 131 -5.88 2.91 -0.92
CA THR A 131 -7.22 2.89 -1.48
C THR A 131 -7.17 2.51 -2.95
N SER A 132 -8.13 1.71 -3.41
CA SER A 132 -8.20 1.24 -4.78
C SER A 132 -9.61 1.38 -5.36
N SER A 133 -9.65 1.68 -6.65
CA SER A 133 -10.84 1.63 -7.50
C SER A 133 -10.54 0.82 -8.75
N LEU A 134 -11.52 0.73 -9.65
CA LEU A 134 -11.33 0.11 -10.95
C LEU A 134 -10.12 0.71 -11.71
N PHE A 135 -9.94 2.03 -11.66
CA PHE A 135 -8.91 2.73 -12.43
C PHE A 135 -7.70 3.16 -11.62
N LEU A 136 -7.87 3.48 -10.33
CA LEU A 136 -6.82 4.11 -9.53
C LEU A 136 -6.38 3.24 -8.35
N ILE A 137 -5.12 3.36 -7.98
CA ILE A 137 -4.62 2.96 -6.66
C ILE A 137 -3.92 4.17 -6.10
N VAL A 138 -4.28 4.57 -4.87
CA VAL A 138 -3.63 5.66 -4.15
C VAL A 138 -3.01 5.08 -2.88
N MET A 139 -1.76 5.42 -2.64
CA MET A 139 -1.09 5.14 -1.38
C MET A 139 -0.70 6.47 -0.73
N THR A 140 -1.03 6.62 0.54
CA THR A 140 -0.57 7.72 1.39
C THR A 140 0.30 7.15 2.49
N LEU A 141 1.54 7.60 2.60
CA LEU A 141 2.50 7.23 3.64
C LEU A 141 2.69 8.39 4.61
N ARG A 142 2.70 8.11 5.91
CA ARG A 142 2.96 9.08 6.97
C ARG A 142 3.96 8.52 7.97
N PRO A 143 5.18 9.07 8.08
CA PRO A 143 6.13 8.62 9.09
C PRO A 143 5.58 8.82 10.51
N VAL A 144 5.84 7.87 11.41
CA VAL A 144 5.41 7.96 12.81
C VAL A 144 6.11 9.14 13.48
N GLY A 145 5.35 9.95 14.23
CA GLY A 145 5.89 11.14 14.91
C GLY A 145 6.19 12.32 13.97
N SER A 146 5.79 12.25 12.70
CA SER A 146 5.95 13.32 11.72
C SER A 146 4.60 13.84 11.22
N GLN A 147 4.55 15.13 10.89
CA GLN A 147 3.41 15.72 10.18
C GLN A 147 3.54 15.58 8.65
N ARG A 148 4.65 15.02 8.17
CA ARG A 148 4.94 14.87 6.74
C ARG A 148 4.10 13.74 6.15
N ALA A 149 3.72 13.89 4.88
CA ALA A 149 2.95 12.89 4.17
C ALA A 149 3.42 12.76 2.73
N SER A 150 3.68 11.54 2.30
CA SER A 150 3.98 11.22 0.90
C SER A 150 2.74 10.65 0.24
N ARG A 151 2.44 11.08 -0.99
CA ARG A 151 1.28 10.61 -1.77
C ARG A 151 1.73 10.10 -3.12
N THR A 152 1.18 8.97 -3.55
CA THR A 152 1.46 8.44 -4.88
C THR A 152 0.91 9.35 -5.96
N ARG A 153 1.76 9.75 -6.90
CA ARG A 153 1.39 10.40 -8.16
C ARG A 153 0.95 9.38 -9.20
N PHE A 154 1.61 8.22 -9.20
CA PHE A 154 1.36 7.15 -10.17
C PHE A 154 1.54 5.79 -9.50
N VAL A 155 0.63 4.86 -9.80
CA VAL A 155 0.75 3.46 -9.39
C VAL A 155 0.36 2.56 -10.55
N ARG A 156 1.26 1.67 -10.93
CA ARG A 156 1.03 0.64 -11.92
C ARG A 156 1.00 -0.72 -11.22
N PRO A 157 -0.18 -1.36 -11.11
CA PRO A 157 -0.26 -2.74 -10.68
C PRO A 157 0.12 -3.67 -11.85
N LEU A 158 0.94 -4.68 -11.58
CA LEU A 158 1.30 -5.74 -12.51
C LEU A 158 0.97 -7.08 -11.86
N TRP A 159 0.26 -7.95 -12.59
CA TRP A 159 0.08 -9.32 -12.13
C TRP A 159 -0.15 -10.29 -13.28
N HIS A 160 0.65 -11.35 -13.29
CA HIS A 160 0.49 -12.48 -14.19
C HIS A 160 0.53 -13.76 -13.34
N SER A 161 -0.61 -14.36 -13.04
CA SER A 161 -0.65 -15.62 -12.27
C SER A 161 0.23 -16.67 -12.97
N PRO A 162 1.11 -17.39 -12.25
CA PRO A 162 1.20 -17.53 -10.79
C PRO A 162 2.13 -16.52 -10.07
N ASP A 163 2.64 -15.51 -10.74
CA ASP A 163 3.60 -14.56 -10.18
C ASP A 163 3.03 -13.77 -8.99
N ARG A 164 3.93 -13.25 -8.17
CA ARG A 164 3.58 -12.35 -7.07
C ARG A 164 3.05 -11.03 -7.63
N PRO A 165 1.87 -10.55 -7.20
CA PRO A 165 1.36 -9.25 -7.61
C PRO A 165 2.36 -8.14 -7.24
N GLU A 166 2.64 -7.24 -8.18
CA GLU A 166 3.62 -6.17 -8.04
C GLU A 166 2.96 -4.78 -8.16
N LEU A 167 3.39 -3.83 -7.35
CA LEU A 167 3.08 -2.42 -7.49
C LEU A 167 4.35 -1.64 -7.77
N SER A 168 4.41 -1.02 -8.95
CA SER A 168 5.39 0.00 -9.28
C SER A 168 4.76 1.36 -9.06
N TYR A 169 5.36 2.20 -8.22
CA TYR A 169 4.78 3.48 -7.84
C TYR A 169 5.78 4.63 -7.92
N VAL A 170 5.26 5.82 -8.17
CA VAL A 170 5.94 7.10 -8.01
C VAL A 170 5.14 7.92 -7.01
N TYR A 171 5.83 8.56 -6.08
CA TYR A 171 5.23 9.42 -5.07
C TYR A 171 5.93 10.77 -5.02
N GLU A 172 5.23 11.70 -4.41
CA GLU A 172 5.71 13.02 -4.06
C GLU A 172 5.50 13.22 -2.56
N GLN A 173 6.45 13.89 -1.93
CA GLN A 173 6.31 14.39 -0.57
C GLN A 173 6.51 15.90 -0.59
N GLU A 174 5.56 16.62 0.00
CA GLU A 174 5.65 18.05 0.24
C GLU A 174 5.67 18.30 1.75
N ASP A 175 6.70 18.99 2.22
CA ASP A 175 6.90 19.33 3.63
C ASP A 175 6.56 20.80 3.85
N GLN A 176 5.53 21.06 4.67
CA GLN A 176 5.06 22.42 4.96
C GLN A 176 5.88 23.16 6.03
N LEU A 177 6.78 22.45 6.71
CA LEU A 177 7.64 22.98 7.76
C LEU A 177 9.08 23.11 7.24
N PRO A 178 9.90 24.00 7.83
CA PRO A 178 11.32 24.07 7.52
C PRO A 178 11.98 22.69 7.62
N VAL A 179 12.69 22.30 6.56
CA VAL A 179 13.42 21.03 6.48
C VAL A 179 14.89 21.24 6.84
N SER A 180 15.59 20.16 7.19
CA SER A 180 17.04 20.24 7.43
C SER A 180 17.80 20.57 6.14
N LEU A 181 19.01 21.12 6.26
CA LEU A 181 19.88 21.43 5.11
C LEU A 181 20.20 20.21 4.23
N THR A 182 20.07 19.01 4.80
CA THR A 182 20.30 17.72 4.15
C THR A 182 19.05 17.16 3.47
N ASP A 183 17.95 17.89 3.50
CA ASP A 183 16.64 17.47 3.02
C ASP A 183 16.05 18.53 2.07
N ALA A 184 14.97 18.18 1.38
CA ALA A 184 14.31 19.08 0.43
C ALA A 184 12.84 19.32 0.84
N PRO A 185 12.32 20.56 0.67
CA PRO A 185 10.91 20.86 0.96
C PRO A 185 9.94 20.02 0.13
N GLU A 186 10.37 19.63 -1.07
CA GLU A 186 9.63 18.77 -1.98
C GLU A 186 10.60 17.77 -2.58
N HIS A 187 10.17 16.52 -2.70
CA HIS A 187 10.95 15.50 -3.39
C HIS A 187 10.06 14.39 -3.96
N PHE A 188 10.56 13.74 -5.00
CA PHE A 188 9.95 12.59 -5.62
C PHE A 188 10.64 11.30 -5.18
N GLY A 189 9.89 10.23 -5.24
CA GLY A 189 10.46 8.90 -5.09
C GLY A 189 9.70 7.87 -5.88
N ALA A 190 10.31 6.72 -6.02
CA ALA A 190 9.75 5.59 -6.72
C ALA A 190 10.03 4.30 -5.96
N GLY A 191 9.19 3.29 -6.17
CA GLY A 191 9.42 1.98 -5.59
C GLY A 191 8.71 0.89 -6.36
N ILE A 192 9.17 -0.33 -6.10
CA ILE A 192 8.58 -1.56 -6.61
C ILE A 192 8.40 -2.48 -5.41
N ILE A 193 7.15 -2.82 -5.09
CA ILE A 193 6.79 -3.71 -3.99
C ILE A 193 5.98 -4.89 -4.50
N ARG A 194 6.18 -6.07 -3.91
CA ARG A 194 5.49 -7.30 -4.27
C ARG A 194 4.66 -7.79 -3.10
N TYR A 195 3.45 -8.24 -3.41
CA TYR A 195 2.53 -8.84 -2.45
C TYR A 195 2.84 -10.32 -2.28
N ASP A 196 2.99 -10.73 -1.03
CA ASP A 196 3.09 -12.11 -0.62
C ASP A 196 1.73 -12.55 -0.03
N ALA A 197 1.08 -13.51 -0.68
CA ALA A 197 -0.22 -14.00 -0.25
C ALA A 197 -0.15 -14.91 0.99
N GLU A 198 1.01 -15.49 1.29
CA GLU A 198 1.19 -16.38 2.45
C GLU A 198 1.35 -15.56 3.74
N THR A 199 2.12 -14.47 3.67
CA THR A 199 2.38 -13.60 4.83
C THR A 199 1.44 -12.39 4.89
N GLU A 200 0.66 -12.15 3.84
CA GLU A 200 -0.13 -10.94 3.63
C GLU A 200 0.70 -9.63 3.71
N GLU A 201 1.97 -9.69 3.29
CA GLU A 201 2.88 -8.55 3.31
C GLU A 201 3.11 -7.95 1.92
N LEU A 202 3.47 -6.67 1.88
CA LEU A 202 4.07 -6.06 0.70
C LEU A 202 5.55 -5.76 1.00
N PHE A 203 6.46 -6.20 0.16
CA PHE A 203 7.88 -5.96 0.34
C PHE A 203 8.58 -5.56 -0.94
N GLY A 204 9.54 -4.66 -0.86
CA GLY A 204 10.36 -4.32 -2.00
C GLY A 204 11.32 -3.16 -1.77
N LYS A 205 11.74 -2.52 -2.85
CA LYS A 205 12.75 -1.46 -2.85
C LYS A 205 12.11 -0.12 -3.16
N TYR A 206 12.71 0.94 -2.62
CA TYR A 206 12.36 2.31 -2.95
C TYR A 206 13.61 3.18 -3.11
N TRP A 207 13.42 4.31 -3.77
CA TRP A 207 14.41 5.37 -3.96
C TRP A 207 13.73 6.73 -3.91
N ASN A 208 14.44 7.77 -3.48
CA ASN A 208 14.00 9.15 -3.56
C ASN A 208 15.14 10.11 -3.92
N ASP A 209 14.75 11.25 -4.51
CA ASP A 209 15.68 12.24 -5.04
C ASP A 209 16.02 13.38 -4.07
N ARG A 210 15.37 13.48 -2.90
CA ARG A 210 15.60 14.48 -1.82
C ARG A 210 16.57 15.62 -2.20
N ARG A 211 17.87 15.46 -1.91
CA ARG A 211 18.95 16.40 -2.27
C ARG A 211 19.92 15.74 -3.27
N ALA A 212 19.39 15.32 -4.43
CA ALA A 212 20.16 14.66 -5.48
C ALA A 212 21.26 15.55 -6.06
N ASP A 213 21.06 16.87 -6.07
CA ASP A 213 22.07 17.87 -6.43
C ASP A 213 23.33 17.79 -5.56
N ALA A 214 23.18 17.37 -4.30
CA ALA A 214 24.26 17.18 -3.34
C ALA A 214 24.66 15.70 -3.17
N GLY A 215 24.12 14.78 -4.00
CA GLY A 215 24.38 13.34 -3.89
C GLY A 215 23.79 12.69 -2.62
N LEU A 216 22.74 13.28 -2.04
CA LEU A 216 22.09 12.80 -0.82
C LEU A 216 20.76 12.06 -1.11
N ASN A 217 20.66 11.44 -2.28
CA ASN A 217 19.51 10.61 -2.64
C ASN A 217 19.44 9.37 -1.75
N THR A 218 18.25 9.00 -1.29
CA THR A 218 18.09 7.87 -0.37
C THR A 218 17.51 6.66 -1.11
N ALA A 219 18.05 5.48 -0.81
CA ALA A 219 17.53 4.21 -1.31
C ALA A 219 17.35 3.23 -0.15
N GLY A 220 16.42 2.31 -0.30
CA GLY A 220 16.11 1.40 0.78
C GLY A 220 15.14 0.29 0.42
N THR A 221 14.68 -0.41 1.44
CA THR A 221 13.59 -1.37 1.35
C THR A 221 12.41 -0.92 2.17
N ILE A 222 11.21 -1.25 1.72
CA ILE A 222 9.97 -1.02 2.45
C ILE A 222 9.27 -2.37 2.66
N ARG A 223 8.81 -2.60 3.89
CA ARG A 223 7.94 -3.71 4.26
C ARG A 223 6.64 -3.14 4.79
N LEU A 224 5.50 -3.61 4.29
CA LEU A 224 4.18 -3.23 4.76
C LEU A 224 3.45 -4.46 5.30
N THR A 225 2.94 -4.34 6.53
CA THR A 225 2.12 -5.35 7.20
C THR A 225 0.73 -4.80 7.42
N ARG A 226 -0.31 -5.60 7.15
CA ARG A 226 -1.69 -5.15 7.27
C ARG A 226 -2.01 -4.88 8.74
N VAL A 227 -2.60 -3.72 9.03
CA VAL A 227 -3.21 -3.48 10.35
C VAL A 227 -4.49 -4.29 10.39
N MET A 228 -4.42 -5.51 10.95
CA MET A 228 -5.65 -6.22 11.28
C MET A 228 -6.50 -5.29 12.15
N PRO A 229 -7.79 -5.10 11.86
CA PRO A 229 -8.67 -4.43 12.79
C PRO A 229 -8.51 -5.15 14.12
N ARG A 230 -8.13 -4.44 15.19
CA ARG A 230 -8.20 -5.01 16.53
C ARG A 230 -9.67 -5.34 16.76
N CYS A 231 -10.07 -6.59 16.52
CA CYS A 231 -11.34 -7.11 16.98
C CYS A 231 -11.31 -6.97 18.51
N ARG A 232 -12.02 -5.96 19.01
CA ARG A 232 -12.13 -5.62 20.43
C ARG A 232 -12.56 -6.83 21.29
N TRP A 233 -13.22 -7.81 20.67
CA TRP A 233 -13.65 -9.08 21.24
C TRP A 233 -12.51 -10.04 21.63
N TRP A 234 -11.34 -9.98 20.97
CA TRP A 234 -10.19 -10.85 21.32
C TRP A 234 -9.46 -10.41 22.60
N GLN A 235 -9.57 -9.14 23.00
CA GLN A 235 -9.00 -8.67 24.28
C GLN A 235 -9.83 -9.10 25.50
N VAL A 236 -11.11 -9.47 25.30
CA VAL A 236 -11.98 -9.97 26.37
C VAL A 236 -11.58 -11.40 26.77
N TRP A 237 -11.10 -12.21 25.83
CA TRP A 237 -10.74 -13.61 26.08
C TRP A 237 -9.33 -13.82 26.66
N ARG A 238 -8.45 -12.81 26.59
CA ARG A 238 -7.09 -12.89 27.15
C ARG A 238 -6.98 -12.44 28.61
N LYS A 239 -8.09 -12.04 29.24
CA LYS A 239 -8.21 -12.00 30.69
C LYS A 239 -8.79 -13.33 31.16
N SER A 240 -7.90 -14.28 31.44
CA SER A 240 -8.21 -15.47 32.24
C SER A 240 -7.34 -15.42 33.52
N PRO A 241 -7.67 -16.18 34.57
CA PRO A 241 -8.44 -15.73 35.73
C PRO A 241 -7.59 -15.48 36.98
N LYS A 242 -8.13 -14.63 37.88
CA LYS A 242 -7.85 -14.52 39.32
C LYS A 242 -6.63 -15.28 39.87
N GLU A 243 -5.54 -14.56 40.10
CA GLU A 243 -4.68 -14.78 41.26
C GLU A 243 -4.91 -13.62 42.24
N SER A 244 -5.85 -13.82 43.14
CA SER A 244 -5.98 -13.01 44.36
C SER A 244 -6.58 -13.90 45.45
N SER A 245 -5.78 -14.86 45.93
CA SER A 245 -5.95 -15.40 47.27
C SER A 245 -5.03 -14.62 48.20
N GLU A 246 -5.61 -13.66 48.90
CA GLU A 246 -5.10 -13.17 50.18
C GLU A 246 -5.12 -14.29 51.22
N GLY A 247 -4.19 -14.20 52.18
CA GLY A 247 -4.10 -15.06 53.37
C GLY A 247 -2.67 -15.09 53.90
N VAL A 248 -2.16 -14.01 54.52
CA VAL A 248 -2.19 -13.76 55.98
C VAL A 248 -1.46 -14.85 56.78
N GLY A 249 -0.35 -14.50 57.43
CA GLY A 249 0.22 -15.35 58.48
C GLY A 249 1.64 -15.02 58.97
N ALA A 250 1.73 -14.04 59.87
CA ALA A 250 2.66 -13.96 61.02
C ALA A 250 4.19 -13.84 60.80
N ASP A 251 4.66 -12.63 61.09
CA ASP A 251 5.99 -12.30 61.62
C ASP A 251 6.06 -12.63 63.13
N PRO A 252 7.09 -13.35 63.59
CA PRO A 252 7.50 -13.28 64.99
C PRO A 252 8.96 -12.82 65.13
N ARG A 253 9.07 -11.60 65.65
CA ARG A 253 10.01 -11.14 66.68
C ARG A 253 11.47 -10.90 66.26
N GLN A 254 11.76 -9.60 66.27
CA GLN A 254 12.97 -9.00 66.82
C GLN A 254 13.42 -9.67 68.13
N GLU A 255 14.65 -10.17 68.12
CA GLU A 255 15.70 -9.98 69.13
C GLU A 255 17.07 -10.14 68.45
#